data_AF-A0A540UPI0-F1
#
_entry.id   AF-A0A540UPI0-F1
#
_cell.length_a   1.000
_cell.length_b   1.000
_cell.length_c   1.000
_cell.angle_alpha   90.00
_cell.angle_beta   90.00
_cell.angle_gamma   90.00
#
_symmetry.space_group_name_H-M   'P 1'
#
loop_
_entity.id
_entity.type
_entity.pdbx_description
1 polymer ?
#
loop_
_entity_poly.entity_id
_entity_poly.type
_entity_poly.pdbx_seq_one_letter_code
_entity_poly.pdbx_strand_id
1 'polypeptide(L)'
;MQKEKMTVEEFLQLKKDAQVSLILFIVFGVFLFSSMFYITAIGARTQMYNSLVTMVFLSVLMSAVRPYVFSKNILEKKQPELKQYSIKGYSVSNAFLKRVFLVYSVAIIVVVFGFASAYATRVDTVLPDDTLPSLEQKSIIEQKLEGSSNE
;
A
#
# COMPACT_ATOMS: atom_id res chain seq x y z
N MET A 1 23.10 28.70 16.04
CA MET A 1 21.91 28.63 15.16
C MET A 1 22.18 29.44 13.90
N GLN A 2 22.76 28.84 12.87
CA GLN A 2 22.80 29.44 11.53
C GLN A 2 21.57 28.93 10.78
N LYS A 3 20.60 29.81 10.53
CA LYS A 3 19.52 29.55 9.56
C LYS A 3 20.19 29.57 8.19
N GLU A 4 20.58 28.40 7.72
CA GLU A 4 20.97 28.18 6.33
C GLU A 4 19.79 28.66 5.46
N LYS A 5 19.96 29.83 4.83
CA LYS A 5 18.99 30.32 3.84
C LYS A 5 19.11 29.35 2.67
N MET A 6 18.19 28.38 2.62
CA MET A 6 18.01 27.53 1.45
C MET A 6 17.96 28.43 0.22
N THR A 7 18.82 28.16 -0.75
CA THR A 7 18.92 28.97 -1.96
C THR A 7 17.65 28.76 -2.80
N VAL A 8 17.32 29.74 -3.65
CA VAL A 8 16.14 29.64 -4.54
C VAL A 8 16.23 28.38 -5.42
N GLU A 9 17.43 28.00 -5.83
CA GLU A 9 17.70 26.80 -6.62
C GLU A 9 17.36 25.51 -5.87
N GLU A 10 17.80 25.38 -4.62
CA GLU A 10 17.47 24.24 -3.76
C GLU A 10 15.96 24.15 -3.51
N PHE A 11 15.29 25.30 -3.33
CA PHE A 11 13.83 25.32 -3.20
C PHE A 11 13.12 24.88 -4.49
N LEU A 12 13.59 25.31 -5.66
CA LEU A 12 13.02 24.91 -6.95
C LEU A 12 13.20 23.41 -7.20
N GLN A 13 14.35 22.85 -6.80
CA GLN A 13 14.59 21.42 -6.81
C GLN A 13 13.65 20.67 -5.84
N LEU A 14 13.48 21.16 -4.61
CA LEU A 14 12.53 20.60 -3.64
C LEU A 14 11.08 20.65 -4.15
N LYS A 15 10.69 21.74 -4.83
CA LYS A 15 9.36 21.89 -5.44
C LYS A 15 9.14 20.87 -6.56
N LYS A 16 10.18 20.59 -7.35
CA LYS A 16 10.16 19.54 -8.37
C LYS A 16 10.07 18.15 -7.74
N ASP A 17 10.88 17.86 -6.71
CA ASP A 17 10.85 16.61 -5.95
C ASP A 17 9.46 16.37 -5.35
N ALA A 18 8.84 17.39 -4.75
CA ALA A 18 7.49 17.31 -4.21
C ALA A 18 6.44 16.99 -5.29
N GLN A 19 6.51 17.64 -6.46
CA GLN A 19 5.59 17.35 -7.57
C GLN A 19 5.76 15.91 -8.06
N VAL A 20 7.00 15.47 -8.30
CA VAL A 20 7.27 14.10 -8.78
C VAL A 20 6.87 13.07 -7.74
N SER A 21 7.13 13.32 -6.45
CA SER A 21 6.71 12.44 -5.35
C SER A 21 5.19 12.21 -5.35
N LEU A 22 4.42 13.27 -5.61
CA LEU A 22 2.97 13.24 -5.59
C LEU A 22 2.42 12.51 -6.82
N ILE A 23 3.00 12.73 -7.99
CA ILE A 23 2.64 12.00 -9.22
C ILE A 23 2.90 10.50 -9.03
N LEU A 24 4.09 10.12 -8.54
CA LEU A 24 4.43 8.72 -8.30
C LEU A 24 3.48 8.08 -7.28
N PHE A 25 3.12 8.82 -6.22
CA PHE A 25 2.19 8.34 -5.22
C PHE A 25 0.79 8.10 -5.77
N ILE A 26 0.30 8.97 -6.65
CA ILE A 26 -0.99 8.79 -7.32
C ILE A 26 -0.95 7.55 -8.22
N VAL A 27 0.08 7.42 -9.07
CA VAL A 27 0.24 6.27 -9.97
C VAL A 27 0.30 4.96 -9.18
N PHE A 28 1.09 4.93 -8.11
CA PHE A 28 1.20 3.78 -7.23
C PHE A 28 -0.11 3.50 -6.47
N GLY A 29 -0.80 4.55 -6.00
CA GLY A 29 -2.11 4.43 -5.39
C GLY A 29 -3.11 3.77 -6.32
N VAL A 30 -3.22 4.23 -7.58
CA VAL A 30 -4.09 3.61 -8.59
C VAL A 30 -3.77 2.13 -8.75
N PHE A 31 -2.50 1.77 -8.87
CA PHE A 31 -2.08 0.36 -8.96
C PHE A 31 -2.54 -0.47 -7.75
N LEU A 32 -2.35 0.05 -6.53
CA LEU A 32 -2.78 -0.61 -5.28
C LEU A 32 -4.30 -0.75 -5.17
N PHE A 33 -5.06 0.28 -5.53
CA PHE A 33 -6.51 0.23 -5.50
C PHE A 33 -7.06 -0.74 -6.55
N SER A 34 -6.46 -0.79 -7.74
CA SER A 34 -6.82 -1.78 -8.77
C SER A 34 -6.54 -3.21 -8.31
N SER A 35 -5.41 -3.46 -7.64
CA SER A 35 -5.10 -4.81 -7.13
C SER A 35 -6.03 -5.21 -5.98
N MET A 36 -6.35 -4.29 -5.07
CA MET A 36 -7.32 -4.48 -4.00
C MET A 36 -8.72 -4.80 -4.53
N PHE A 37 -9.17 -4.08 -5.56
CA PHE A 37 -10.44 -4.32 -6.25
C PHE A 37 -10.46 -5.72 -6.89
N TYR A 38 -9.38 -6.10 -7.59
CA TYR A 38 -9.28 -7.42 -8.23
C TYR A 38 -9.37 -8.57 -7.23
N ILE A 39 -8.59 -8.53 -6.14
CA ILE A 39 -8.62 -9.57 -5.09
C ILE A 39 -10.01 -9.66 -4.43
N THR A 40 -10.69 -8.52 -4.29
CA THR A 40 -12.06 -8.49 -3.75
C THR A 40 -13.06 -9.12 -4.72
N ALA A 41 -12.94 -8.84 -6.02
CA ALA A 41 -13.84 -9.37 -7.04
C ALA A 41 -13.76 -10.90 -7.17
N ILE A 42 -12.60 -11.50 -6.93
CA ILE A 42 -12.40 -12.96 -7.02
C ILE A 42 -12.78 -13.73 -5.74
N GLY A 43 -13.36 -13.07 -4.72
CA GLY A 43 -13.83 -13.72 -3.49
C GLY A 43 -12.73 -14.31 -2.59
N ALA A 44 -11.46 -13.93 -2.80
CA ALA A 44 -10.35 -14.36 -1.96
C ALA A 44 -10.41 -13.71 -0.56
N ARG A 45 -9.54 -14.14 0.37
CA ARG A 45 -9.49 -13.61 1.75
C ARG A 45 -9.05 -12.14 1.78
N THR A 46 -10.00 -11.24 1.56
CA THR A 46 -9.78 -9.82 1.29
C THR A 46 -9.19 -9.04 2.47
N GLN A 47 -9.57 -9.36 3.70
CA GLN A 47 -9.24 -8.53 4.87
C GLN A 47 -7.73 -8.39 5.10
N MET A 48 -6.98 -9.50 5.03
CA MET A 48 -5.53 -9.47 5.25
C MET A 48 -4.78 -8.70 4.16
N TYR A 49 -5.15 -8.93 2.90
CA TYR A 49 -4.55 -8.22 1.76
C TYR A 49 -4.86 -6.72 1.79
N ASN A 50 -6.12 -6.37 2.07
CA ASN A 50 -6.56 -4.98 2.16
C ASN A 50 -5.82 -4.22 3.27
N SER A 51 -5.62 -4.85 4.44
CA SER A 51 -4.83 -4.26 5.53
C SER A 51 -3.36 -4.05 5.12
N LEU A 52 -2.75 -5.02 4.44
CA LEU A 52 -1.38 -4.92 3.94
C LEU A 52 -1.23 -3.80 2.91
N VAL A 53 -2.14 -3.72 1.93
CA VAL A 53 -2.16 -2.66 0.91
C VAL A 53 -2.32 -1.29 1.56
N THR A 54 -3.23 -1.15 2.52
CA THR A 54 -3.45 0.11 3.27
C THR A 54 -2.21 0.52 4.05
N MET A 55 -1.56 -0.43 4.73
CA MET A 55 -0.31 -0.19 5.46
C MET A 55 0.80 0.29 4.52
N VAL A 56 1.01 -0.40 3.39
CA VAL A 56 2.02 -0.01 2.39
C VAL A 56 1.73 1.39 1.83
N PHE A 57 0.48 1.69 1.50
CA PHE A 57 0.07 3.01 1.04
C PHE A 57 0.43 4.11 2.04
N LEU A 58 0.11 3.91 3.33
CA LEU A 58 0.46 4.84 4.40
C LEU A 58 1.98 4.96 4.61
N SER A 59 2.72 3.85 4.56
CA SER A 59 4.18 3.84 4.69
C SER A 59 4.85 4.64 3.57
N VAL A 60 4.41 4.50 2.32
CA VAL A 60 4.91 5.29 1.18
C VAL A 60 4.56 6.77 1.35
N LEU A 61 3.32 7.08 1.75
CA LEU A 61 2.91 8.47 2.02
C LEU A 61 3.81 9.13 3.06
N MET A 62 4.07 8.46 4.17
CA MET A 62 4.90 8.98 5.26
C MET A 62 6.38 9.07 4.88
N SER A 63 6.88 8.12 4.08
CA SER A 63 8.32 7.99 3.83
C SER A 63 8.80 8.69 2.57
N ALA A 64 8.01 8.75 1.51
CA ALA A 64 8.43 9.23 0.19
C ALA A 64 7.70 10.51 -0.26
N VAL A 65 6.58 10.88 0.35
CA VAL A 65 5.76 12.02 -0.09
C VAL A 65 5.75 13.14 0.94
N ARG A 66 5.36 12.82 2.19
CA ARG A 66 5.24 13.78 3.29
C ARG A 66 6.51 14.63 3.49
N PRO A 67 7.74 14.09 3.46
CA PRO A 67 8.94 14.88 3.69
C PRO A 67 9.11 16.02 2.67
N TYR A 68 8.79 15.78 1.40
CA TYR A 68 8.97 16.75 0.32
C TYR A 68 7.82 17.75 0.27
N VAL A 69 6.57 17.26 0.31
CA VAL A 69 5.37 18.12 0.25
C VAL A 69 5.29 19.02 1.49
N PHE A 70 5.58 18.49 2.68
CA PHE A 70 5.52 19.24 3.92
C PHE A 70 6.62 20.31 3.99
N SER A 71 7.85 19.96 3.60
CA SER A 71 8.97 20.92 3.56
C SER A 71 8.68 22.04 2.57
N LYS A 72 8.17 21.71 1.37
CA LYS A 72 7.72 22.70 0.38
C LYS A 72 6.67 23.64 0.97
N ASN A 73 5.62 23.10 1.62
CA ASN A 73 4.54 23.91 2.19
C ASN A 73 5.00 24.81 3.34
N ILE A 74 5.95 24.37 4.18
CA ILE A 74 6.53 25.21 5.24
C ILE A 74 7.28 26.39 4.64
N LEU A 75 8.09 26.16 3.60
CA LEU A 75 8.87 27.20 2.96
C LEU A 75 7.97 28.20 2.21
N GLU A 76 6.96 27.71 1.48
CA GLU A 76 5.95 28.56 0.84
C GLU A 76 5.11 29.39 1.83
N LYS A 77 4.96 28.94 3.09
CA LYS A 77 4.32 29.72 4.15
C LYS A 77 5.24 30.80 4.72
N LYS A 78 6.55 30.55 4.77
CA LYS A 78 7.54 31.51 5.27
C LYS A 78 7.88 32.60 4.23
N GLN A 79 7.84 32.24 2.95
CA GLN A 79 8.20 33.10 1.82
C GLN A 79 7.21 32.87 0.66
N PRO A 80 6.08 33.60 0.64
CA PRO A 80 5.05 33.41 -0.38
C PRO A 80 5.52 33.73 -1.80
N GLU A 81 6.54 34.57 -1.96
CA GLU A 81 7.19 34.90 -3.23
C GLU A 81 7.70 33.65 -3.98
N LEU A 82 8.12 32.61 -3.23
CA LEU A 82 8.61 31.36 -3.80
C LEU A 82 7.55 30.58 -4.60
N LYS A 83 6.26 30.85 -4.38
CA LYS A 83 5.17 30.19 -5.13
C LYS A 83 5.20 30.54 -6.61
N GLN A 84 5.62 31.76 -6.95
CA GLN A 84 5.59 32.29 -8.31
C GLN A 84 6.71 31.74 -9.20
N TYR A 85 7.77 31.17 -8.60
CA TYR A 85 8.90 30.64 -9.36
C TYR A 85 8.55 29.35 -10.10
N SER A 86 8.95 29.29 -11.37
CA SER A 86 8.77 28.13 -12.23
C SER A 86 9.85 27.08 -11.98
N ILE A 87 9.45 25.82 -11.98
CA ILE A 87 10.32 24.64 -11.86
C ILE A 87 10.80 24.12 -13.23
N LYS A 88 10.48 24.83 -14.33
CA LYS A 88 10.86 24.43 -15.69
C LYS A 88 12.38 24.52 -15.85
N GLY A 89 13.02 23.40 -16.17
CA GLY A 89 14.48 23.29 -16.31
C GLY A 89 15.21 22.71 -15.09
N TYR A 90 14.53 22.52 -13.95
CA TYR A 90 15.14 21.89 -12.77
C TYR A 90 14.93 20.37 -12.77
N SER A 91 16.00 19.64 -12.47
CA SER A 91 16.00 18.19 -12.32
C SER A 91 15.68 17.78 -10.87
N VAL A 92 15.11 16.59 -10.72
CA VAL A 92 14.91 15.92 -9.41
C VAL A 92 16.25 15.72 -8.70
N SER A 93 16.27 15.82 -7.38
CA SER A 93 17.50 15.61 -6.60
C SER A 93 17.91 14.15 -6.56
N ASN A 94 19.22 13.90 -6.54
CA ASN A 94 19.74 12.53 -6.45
C ASN A 94 19.36 11.87 -5.10
N ALA A 95 19.30 12.68 -4.02
CA ALA A 95 18.82 12.23 -2.72
C ALA A 95 17.34 11.79 -2.77
N PHE A 96 16.50 12.54 -3.50
CA PHE A 96 15.12 12.14 -3.79
C PHE A 96 15.05 10.83 -4.56
N LEU A 97 15.78 10.71 -5.67
CA LEU A 97 15.77 9.49 -6.50
C LEU A 97 16.18 8.25 -5.70
N LYS A 98 17.27 8.33 -4.92
CA LYS A 98 17.72 7.21 -4.09
C LYS A 98 16.66 6.78 -3.06
N ARG A 99 16.02 7.75 -2.40
CA ARG A 99 14.99 7.49 -1.39
C ARG A 99 13.74 6.89 -2.00
N VAL A 100 13.26 7.48 -3.09
CA VAL A 100 12.08 7.01 -3.82
C VAL A 100 12.33 5.61 -4.36
N PHE A 101 13.47 5.37 -5.00
CA PHE A 101 13.82 4.04 -5.52
C PHE A 101 13.76 2.99 -4.40
N LEU A 102 14.42 3.23 -3.27
CA LEU A 102 14.42 2.30 -2.15
C LEU A 102 13.00 2.04 -1.61
N VAL A 103 12.24 3.10 -1.32
CA VAL A 103 10.90 2.97 -0.72
C VAL A 103 9.94 2.23 -1.67
N TYR A 104 9.92 2.60 -2.96
CA TYR A 104 9.01 1.99 -3.92
C TYR A 104 9.45 0.56 -4.28
N SER A 105 10.75 0.25 -4.37
CA SER A 105 11.21 -1.13 -4.58
C SER A 105 10.74 -2.05 -3.47
N VAL A 106 10.91 -1.65 -2.20
CA VAL A 106 10.44 -2.44 -1.06
C VAL A 106 8.91 -2.56 -1.07
N ALA A 107 8.20 -1.46 -1.33
CA ALA A 107 6.74 -1.46 -1.38
C ALA A 107 6.19 -2.42 -2.46
N ILE A 108 6.79 -2.41 -3.65
CA ILE A 108 6.40 -3.30 -4.76
C ILE A 108 6.62 -4.76 -4.36
N ILE A 109 7.77 -5.10 -3.77
CA ILE A 109 8.05 -6.47 -3.32
C ILE A 109 6.96 -6.94 -2.35
N VAL A 110 6.68 -6.16 -1.31
CA VAL A 110 5.67 -6.50 -0.29
C VAL A 110 4.28 -6.69 -0.92
N VAL A 111 3.89 -5.82 -1.84
CA VAL A 111 2.57 -5.89 -2.50
C VAL A 111 2.47 -7.11 -3.41
N VAL A 112 3.52 -7.45 -4.16
CA VAL A 112 3.56 -8.62 -5.04
C VAL A 112 3.44 -9.91 -4.22
N PHE A 113 4.22 -10.05 -3.14
CA PHE A 113 4.12 -11.22 -2.24
C PHE A 113 2.76 -11.29 -1.54
N GLY A 114 2.24 -10.15 -1.09
CA GLY A 114 0.91 -10.07 -0.50
C GLY A 114 -0.17 -10.49 -1.50
N PHE A 115 -0.06 -10.05 -2.75
CA PHE A 115 -1.00 -10.39 -3.82
C PHE A 115 -0.95 -11.88 -4.15
N ALA A 116 0.24 -12.44 -4.34
CA ALA A 116 0.42 -13.86 -4.63
C ALA A 116 -0.13 -14.74 -3.49
N SER A 117 0.10 -14.34 -2.23
CA SER A 117 -0.43 -15.05 -1.06
C SER A 117 -1.95 -14.98 -1.01
N ALA A 118 -2.54 -13.80 -1.23
CA ALA A 118 -3.99 -13.63 -1.27
C ALA A 118 -4.63 -14.44 -2.40
N TYR A 119 -4.00 -14.43 -3.58
CA TYR A 119 -4.43 -15.20 -4.74
C TYR A 119 -4.36 -16.71 -4.50
N ALA A 120 -3.30 -17.22 -3.86
CA ALA A 120 -3.18 -18.65 -3.52
C ALA A 120 -4.23 -19.11 -2.50
N THR A 121 -4.74 -18.21 -1.66
CA THR A 121 -5.85 -18.49 -0.73
C THR A 121 -7.23 -18.39 -1.37
N ARG A 122 -7.31 -18.21 -2.69
CA ARG A 122 -8.52 -18.51 -3.47
C ARG A 122 -8.89 -19.96 -3.15
N VAL A 123 -9.89 -20.13 -2.31
CA VAL A 123 -10.57 -21.40 -2.18
C VAL A 123 -11.24 -21.62 -3.53
N ASP A 124 -10.78 -22.60 -4.31
CA ASP A 124 -11.62 -23.15 -5.35
C ASP A 124 -12.87 -23.66 -4.62
N THR A 125 -13.95 -22.89 -4.67
CA THR A 125 -15.28 -23.26 -4.18
C THR A 125 -15.89 -24.33 -5.08
N VAL A 126 -15.12 -25.41 -5.27
CA VAL A 126 -15.54 -26.68 -5.84
C VAL A 126 -15.03 -27.76 -4.86
N LEU A 127 -15.33 -27.62 -3.57
CA LEU A 127 -15.62 -28.84 -2.83
C LEU A 127 -17.02 -29.25 -3.28
N PRO A 128 -17.22 -30.42 -3.90
CA PRO A 128 -18.56 -30.94 -4.10
C PRO A 128 -19.25 -30.95 -2.73
N ASP A 129 -20.43 -30.33 -2.69
CA ASP A 129 -21.31 -30.16 -1.52
C ASP A 129 -21.61 -31.50 -0.80
N ASP A 130 -21.29 -32.62 -1.46
CA ASP A 130 -21.48 -33.99 -1.00
C ASP A 130 -20.44 -34.51 0.02
N THR A 131 -19.44 -33.72 0.43
CA THR A 131 -18.34 -34.22 1.29
C THR A 131 -18.44 -33.86 2.76
N LEU A 132 -19.40 -33.03 3.17
CA LEU A 132 -19.68 -32.80 4.58
C LEU A 132 -20.91 -33.59 5.00
N PRO A 133 -20.81 -34.50 6.00
CA PRO A 133 -21.98 -35.15 6.53
C PRO A 133 -22.94 -34.08 7.03
N SER A 134 -24.22 -34.21 6.65
CA SER A 134 -25.25 -33.27 7.09
C SER A 134 -25.24 -33.17 8.63
N LEU A 135 -25.70 -32.04 9.18
CA LEU A 135 -25.79 -31.88 10.64
C LEU A 135 -26.60 -33.02 11.30
N GLU A 136 -27.53 -33.63 10.56
CA GLU A 136 -28.22 -34.85 10.98
C GLU A 136 -27.32 -36.10 11.01
N GLN A 137 -26.43 -36.28 10.02
CA GLN A 137 -25.44 -37.36 10.09
C GLN A 137 -24.44 -37.17 11.23
N LYS A 138 -24.07 -35.92 11.55
CA LYS A 138 -23.22 -35.62 12.72
C LYS A 138 -23.90 -36.06 14.02
N SER A 139 -25.17 -35.74 14.22
CA SER A 139 -25.89 -36.12 15.45
C SER A 139 -26.10 -37.63 15.56
N ILE A 140 -26.34 -38.32 14.44
CA ILE A 140 -26.45 -39.80 14.40
C ILE A 140 -25.11 -40.47 14.72
N ILE A 141 -23.99 -39.92 14.21
CA ILE A 141 -22.65 -40.45 14.49
C ILE A 141 -22.25 -40.22 15.95
N GLU A 142 -22.55 -39.04 16.52
CA GLU A 142 -22.31 -38.73 17.94
C GLU A 142 -23.13 -39.64 18.87
N GLN A 143 -24.42 -39.87 18.58
CA GLN A 143 -25.23 -40.82 19.35
C GLN A 143 -24.72 -42.27 19.28
N LYS A 144 -24.20 -42.70 18.11
CA LYS A 144 -23.68 -44.05 17.94
C LYS A 144 -22.36 -44.26 18.69
N LEU A 145 -21.52 -43.22 18.77
CA LEU A 145 -20.28 -43.23 19.54
C LEU A 145 -20.53 -43.21 21.05
N GLU A 146 -21.52 -42.46 21.52
CA GLU A 146 -21.91 -42.44 22.94
C GLU A 146 -22.61 -43.75 23.36
N GLY A 147 -23.44 -44.34 22.50
CA GLY A 147 -24.08 -45.64 22.76
C GLY A 147 -23.11 -46.82 22.80
N SER A 148 -22.03 -46.78 22.00
CA SER A 148 -20.99 -47.81 21.96
C SER A 148 -20.00 -47.75 23.14
N SER A 149 -20.01 -46.68 23.93
CA SER A 149 -19.11 -46.52 25.08
C SER A 149 -19.70 -47.06 26.39
N ASN A 150 -20.96 -47.50 26.38
CA ASN A 150 -21.70 -47.96 27.58
C ASN A 150 -22.11 -49.45 27.52
N GLU A 151 -21.58 -50.23 26.56
CA GLU A 151 -21.57 -51.70 26.59
C GLU A 151 -20.17 -52.22 26.91
#